data_AF-A0A6N3UHP4-F1
#
_entry.id   AF-A0A6N3UHP4-F1
#
_cell.length_a   1.000
_cell.length_b   1.000
_cell.length_c   1.000
_cell.angle_alpha   90.00
_cell.angle_beta   90.00
_cell.angle_gamma   90.00
#
_symmetry.space_group_name_H-M   'P 1'
#
loop_
_entity.id
_entity.type
_entity.pdbx_description
1 polymer ?
#
loop_
_entity_poly.entity_id
_entity_poly.type
_entity_poly.pdbx_seq_one_letter_code
_entity_poly.pdbx_strand_id
1 'polypeptide(L)'
;MNPLAPLTLNRGLSPPAAPPARSAQTADMHAFEQAMHAPAEVANPVSPVALRVLRTLDAHRDNERQARAALKDLIKQEAPFAKQQQDALLRVLGEIKPLPDTAAASRVINTELRHVIPLAGMIDNLMRYTHKPDLES
;
A
#
# COMPACT_ATOMS: atom_id res chain seq x y z
N MET A 1 -21.42 -46.90 34.90
CA MET A 1 -19.98 -46.68 34.62
C MET A 1 -19.49 -47.80 33.71
N ASN A 2 -18.67 -47.43 32.72
CA ASN A 2 -18.27 -48.16 31.51
C ASN A 2 -17.91 -49.67 31.68
N PRO A 3 -18.29 -50.54 30.72
CA PRO A 3 -17.88 -51.95 30.73
C PRO A 3 -16.90 -52.32 29.58
N LEU A 4 -16.06 -53.36 29.83
CA LEU A 4 -15.45 -54.31 28.86
C LEU A 4 -14.26 -53.79 28.01
N ALA A 5 -13.19 -54.53 27.65
CA ALA A 5 -12.86 -55.97 27.65
C ALA A 5 -11.32 -56.18 27.57
N PRO A 6 -10.79 -57.40 27.83
CA PRO A 6 -9.40 -57.75 27.51
C PRO A 6 -9.25 -58.59 26.21
N LEU A 7 -8.17 -58.23 25.51
CA LEU A 7 -7.34 -58.87 24.47
C LEU A 7 -7.42 -60.40 24.24
N THR A 8 -7.47 -60.81 22.96
CA THR A 8 -6.79 -61.99 22.33
C THR A 8 -7.37 -62.20 20.91
N LEU A 9 -6.71 -62.58 19.81
CA LEU A 9 -5.33 -62.91 19.43
C LEU A 9 -5.19 -62.67 17.90
N ASN A 10 -4.02 -62.20 17.46
CA ASN A 10 -3.61 -62.13 16.05
C ASN A 10 -3.25 -63.51 15.48
N ARG A 11 -3.62 -63.83 14.22
CA ARG A 11 -2.67 -64.40 13.23
C ARG A 11 -3.23 -64.59 11.81
N GLY A 12 -2.44 -64.16 10.81
CA GLY A 12 -2.46 -64.69 9.43
C GLY A 12 -2.51 -63.62 8.33
N LEU A 13 -1.50 -62.74 8.20
CA LEU A 13 -0.37 -62.83 7.23
C LEU A 13 -0.71 -62.61 5.73
N SER A 14 -0.41 -61.41 5.24
CA SER A 14 0.37 -61.16 4.01
C SER A 14 0.89 -59.69 3.98
N PRO A 15 2.02 -59.42 3.30
CA PRO A 15 3.05 -58.45 3.73
C PRO A 15 2.79 -56.98 3.33
N PRO A 16 3.51 -56.02 3.94
CA PRO A 16 3.43 -54.60 3.56
C PRO A 16 4.21 -54.36 2.26
N ALA A 17 3.58 -53.72 1.28
CA ALA A 17 4.30 -53.02 0.24
C ALA A 17 4.94 -51.76 0.87
N ALA A 18 6.26 -51.79 1.07
CA ALA A 18 7.05 -50.60 1.36
C ALA A 18 7.21 -49.75 0.07
N PRO A 19 7.53 -48.44 0.19
CA PRO A 19 7.00 -47.36 -0.64
C PRO A 19 7.82 -47.11 -1.91
N PRO A 20 7.30 -46.37 -2.92
CA PRO A 20 8.15 -45.47 -3.67
C PRO A 20 8.52 -44.29 -2.77
N ALA A 21 9.54 -44.50 -1.94
CA ALA A 21 10.32 -43.39 -1.40
C ALA A 21 11.01 -42.71 -2.59
N ARG A 22 10.47 -41.56 -3.03
CA ARG A 22 11.14 -40.46 -3.75
C ARG A 22 10.09 -39.68 -4.53
N SER A 23 9.54 -38.63 -3.92
CA SER A 23 8.92 -37.49 -4.64
C SER A 23 8.55 -36.32 -3.72
N ALA A 24 8.64 -36.45 -2.39
CA ALA A 24 8.26 -35.35 -1.49
C ALA A 24 9.35 -34.28 -1.31
N GLN A 25 10.64 -34.60 -1.50
CA GLN A 25 11.72 -33.64 -1.20
C GLN A 25 12.04 -32.67 -2.33
N THR A 26 11.77 -33.01 -3.60
CA THR A 26 11.99 -32.10 -4.74
C THR A 26 10.90 -31.05 -4.88
N ALA A 27 9.67 -31.38 -4.45
CA ALA A 27 8.57 -30.42 -4.45
C ALA A 27 8.79 -29.27 -3.47
N ASP A 28 9.32 -29.56 -2.27
CA ASP A 28 9.58 -28.55 -1.24
C ASP A 28 10.73 -27.61 -1.64
N MET A 29 11.80 -28.15 -2.23
CA MET A 29 12.93 -27.34 -2.67
C MET A 29 12.55 -26.43 -3.85
N HIS A 30 11.78 -26.93 -4.83
CA HIS A 30 11.27 -26.10 -5.93
C HIS A 30 10.20 -25.10 -5.49
N ALA A 31 9.37 -25.41 -4.49
CA ALA A 31 8.41 -24.46 -3.92
C ALA A 31 9.13 -23.33 -3.16
N PHE A 32 10.20 -23.64 -2.43
CA PHE A 32 11.03 -22.64 -1.77
C PHE A 32 11.82 -21.79 -2.77
N GLU A 33 12.36 -22.40 -3.83
CA GLU A 33 13.03 -21.66 -4.91
C GLU A 33 12.05 -20.78 -5.68
N GLN A 34 10.83 -21.25 -5.96
CA GLN A 34 9.74 -20.44 -6.53
C GLN A 34 9.24 -19.34 -5.59
N ALA A 35 9.28 -19.54 -4.27
CA ALA A 35 8.94 -18.47 -3.31
C ALA A 35 10.04 -17.38 -3.25
N MET A 36 11.29 -17.75 -3.49
CA MET A 36 12.43 -16.82 -3.57
C MET A 36 12.59 -16.18 -4.97
N HIS A 37 12.04 -16.81 -6.02
CA HIS A 37 12.03 -16.32 -7.41
C HIS A 37 10.69 -15.78 -7.87
N ALA A 38 9.65 -15.80 -7.03
CA ALA A 38 8.47 -15.00 -7.30
C ALA A 38 8.97 -13.56 -7.35
N PRO A 39 8.97 -12.89 -8.52
CA PRO A 39 9.04 -11.45 -8.47
C PRO A 39 7.83 -11.10 -7.61
N ALA A 40 8.09 -10.54 -6.44
CA ALA A 40 7.14 -9.62 -5.86
C ALA A 40 7.08 -8.46 -6.86
N GLU A 41 6.42 -8.68 -8.00
CA GLU A 41 5.68 -7.65 -8.71
C GLU A 41 4.65 -7.21 -7.69
N VAL A 42 5.11 -6.41 -6.73
CA VAL A 42 4.29 -5.42 -6.07
C VAL A 42 3.97 -4.42 -7.18
N ALA A 43 3.17 -4.84 -8.15
CA ALA A 43 2.33 -3.97 -8.92
C ALA A 43 1.38 -3.39 -7.88
N ASN A 44 1.85 -2.41 -7.10
CA ASN A 44 1.03 -1.66 -6.17
C ASN A 44 -0.13 -1.15 -7.02
N PRO A 45 -1.36 -1.66 -6.81
CA PRO A 45 -2.47 -1.26 -7.64
C PRO A 45 -2.63 0.24 -7.47
N VAL A 46 -2.62 0.97 -8.59
CA VAL A 46 -2.82 2.42 -8.61
C VAL A 46 -4.14 2.71 -7.90
N SER A 47 -4.12 3.55 -6.87
CA SER A 47 -5.30 3.80 -6.06
C SER A 47 -6.40 4.50 -6.87
N PRO A 48 -7.68 4.35 -6.48
CA PRO A 48 -8.77 5.09 -7.12
C PRO A 48 -8.56 6.61 -7.10
N VAL A 49 -7.90 7.12 -6.04
CA VAL A 49 -7.52 8.52 -5.90
C VAL A 49 -6.48 8.90 -6.94
N ALA A 50 -5.42 8.10 -7.12
CA ALA A 50 -4.41 8.36 -8.14
C ALA A 50 -4.99 8.33 -9.56
N LEU A 51 -5.89 7.40 -9.86
CA LEU A 51 -6.60 7.35 -11.14
C LEU A 51 -7.46 8.60 -11.37
N ARG A 52 -8.18 9.05 -10.33
CA ARG A 52 -8.99 10.28 -10.41
C ARG A 52 -8.11 11.51 -10.61
N VAL A 53 -6.98 11.60 -9.91
CA VAL A 53 -5.99 12.66 -10.09
C VAL A 53 -5.46 12.68 -11.53
N LEU A 54 -5.04 11.53 -12.07
CA LEU A 54 -4.55 11.46 -13.46
C LEU A 54 -5.60 11.95 -14.45
N ARG A 55 -6.86 11.52 -14.30
CA ARG A 55 -7.98 11.97 -15.15
C ARG A 55 -8.20 13.47 -15.04
N THR A 56 -8.20 14.02 -13.82
CA THR A 56 -8.37 15.46 -13.58
C THR A 56 -7.24 16.27 -14.21
N LEU A 57 -6.00 15.80 -14.10
CA LEU A 57 -4.85 16.50 -14.68
C LEU A 57 -4.83 16.41 -16.21
N ASP A 58 -5.22 15.28 -16.79
CA ASP A 58 -5.34 15.12 -18.24
C ASP A 58 -6.43 16.02 -18.83
N ALA A 59 -7.58 16.15 -18.14
CA ALA A 59 -8.67 17.05 -18.55
C ALA A 59 -8.26 18.54 -18.59
N HIS A 60 -7.17 18.91 -17.89
CA HIS A 60 -6.65 20.28 -17.83
C HIS A 60 -5.19 20.37 -18.32
N ARG A 61 -4.73 19.41 -19.14
CA ARG A 61 -3.32 19.31 -19.57
C ARG A 61 -2.77 20.56 -20.25
N ASP A 62 -3.64 21.31 -20.93
CA ASP A 62 -3.26 22.53 -21.67
C ASP A 62 -3.25 23.80 -20.79
N ASN A 63 -3.70 23.70 -19.53
CA ASN A 63 -3.76 24.83 -18.61
C ASN A 63 -3.33 24.43 -17.18
N GLU A 64 -2.04 24.61 -16.90
CA GLU A 64 -1.43 24.25 -15.62
C GLU A 64 -2.10 24.92 -14.42
N ARG A 65 -2.62 26.15 -14.57
CA ARG A 65 -3.30 26.87 -13.49
C ARG A 65 -4.64 26.20 -13.13
N GLN A 66 -5.41 25.80 -14.14
CA GLN A 66 -6.67 25.07 -13.93
C GLN A 66 -6.40 23.66 -13.41
N ALA A 67 -5.38 22.97 -13.94
CA ALA A 67 -4.97 21.66 -13.45
C ALA A 67 -4.61 21.69 -11.95
N ARG A 68 -3.86 22.70 -11.51
CA ARG A 68 -3.55 22.90 -10.08
C ARG A 68 -4.80 23.18 -9.25
N ALA A 69 -5.68 24.07 -9.72
CA ALA A 69 -6.91 24.39 -8.98
C ALA A 69 -7.78 23.14 -8.78
N ALA A 70 -7.98 22.37 -9.86
CA ALA A 70 -8.75 21.13 -9.81
C ALA A 70 -8.10 20.06 -8.94
N LEU A 71 -6.76 19.91 -9.00
CA LEU A 71 -6.02 19.00 -8.12
C LEU A 71 -6.20 19.37 -6.65
N LYS A 72 -6.04 20.65 -6.30
CA LYS A 72 -6.21 21.15 -4.94
C LYS A 72 -7.61 20.89 -4.41
N ASP A 73 -8.64 21.13 -5.23
CA ASP A 73 -10.02 20.93 -4.82
C ASP A 73 -10.35 19.43 -4.63
N LEU A 74 -9.84 18.56 -5.51
CA LEU A 74 -9.96 17.11 -5.36
C LEU A 74 -9.27 16.63 -4.09
N ILE A 75 -8.02 17.04 -3.87
CA ILE A 75 -7.23 16.59 -2.72
C ILE A 75 -7.82 17.11 -1.40
N LYS A 76 -8.42 18.30 -1.39
CA LYS A 76 -9.16 18.81 -0.22
C LYS A 76 -10.39 17.97 0.15
N GLN A 77 -11.06 17.37 -0.84
CA GLN A 77 -12.20 16.49 -0.59
C GLN A 77 -11.75 15.17 0.02
N GLU A 78 -10.63 14.62 -0.43
CA GLU A 78 -10.05 13.39 0.11
C GLU A 78 -9.38 13.61 1.48
N ALA A 79 -8.75 14.77 1.67
CA ALA A 79 -7.96 15.14 2.83
C ALA A 79 -8.18 16.62 3.20
N PRO A 80 -9.00 16.95 4.21
CA PRO A 80 -9.31 18.33 4.54
C PRO A 80 -8.15 19.11 5.19
N PHE A 81 -7.19 18.41 5.83
CA PHE A 81 -6.10 19.05 6.57
C PHE A 81 -4.77 19.03 5.81
N ALA A 82 -3.96 20.09 5.94
CA ALA A 82 -2.72 20.27 5.17
C ALA A 82 -1.75 19.08 5.24
N LYS A 83 -1.57 18.48 6.42
CA LYS A 83 -0.72 17.28 6.57
C LYS A 83 -1.27 16.07 5.81
N GLN A 84 -2.58 15.83 5.90
CA GLN A 84 -3.24 14.75 5.16
C GLN A 84 -3.17 14.99 3.64
N GLN A 85 -3.26 16.24 3.20
CA GLN A 85 -3.10 16.62 1.79
C GLN A 85 -1.70 16.33 1.29
N GLN A 86 -0.68 16.67 2.09
CA GLN A 86 0.71 16.32 1.78
C GLN A 86 0.89 14.80 1.66
N ASP A 87 0.42 14.03 2.64
CA ASP A 87 0.55 12.57 2.64
C ASP A 87 -0.18 11.95 1.44
N ALA A 88 -1.38 12.44 1.10
CA ALA A 88 -2.14 12.00 -0.06
C ALA A 88 -1.41 12.31 -1.38
N LEU A 89 -0.87 13.52 -1.54
CA LEU A 89 -0.12 13.91 -2.74
C LEU A 89 1.18 13.12 -2.89
N LEU A 90 1.91 12.86 -1.80
CA LEU A 90 3.12 12.04 -1.80
C LEU A 90 2.81 10.59 -2.19
N ARG A 91 1.73 10.03 -1.64
CA ARG A 91 1.26 8.69 -2.01
C ARG A 91 0.92 8.60 -3.49
N VAL A 92 0.10 9.52 -3.99
CA VAL A 92 -0.28 9.56 -5.42
C VAL A 92 0.96 9.70 -6.29
N LEU A 93 1.91 10.58 -5.93
CA LEU A 93 3.17 10.73 -6.67
C LEU A 93 3.96 9.42 -6.72
N GLY A 94 4.04 8.68 -5.61
CA GLY A 94 4.70 7.38 -5.55
C GLY A 94 4.03 6.33 -6.43
N GLU A 95 2.70 6.35 -6.52
CA GLU A 95 1.91 5.43 -7.34
C GLU A 95 2.01 5.72 -8.85
N ILE A 96 2.09 6.99 -9.26
CA ILE A 96 2.07 7.36 -10.69
C ILE A 96 3.46 7.46 -11.33
N LYS A 97 4.51 7.71 -10.54
CA LYS A 97 5.88 7.85 -11.03
C LYS A 97 6.41 6.64 -11.83
N PRO A 98 6.08 5.37 -11.49
CA PRO A 98 6.50 4.22 -12.30
C PRO A 98 5.68 4.06 -13.61
N LEU A 99 4.58 4.79 -13.78
CA LEU A 99 3.73 4.68 -14.97
C LEU A 99 4.29 5.51 -16.13
N PRO A 100 4.10 5.06 -17.39
CA PRO A 100 4.47 5.86 -18.56
C PRO A 100 3.59 7.12 -18.68
N ASP A 101 4.11 8.14 -19.36
CA ASP A 101 3.38 9.37 -19.72
C ASP A 101 2.84 10.23 -18.55
N THR A 102 3.29 9.99 -17.32
CA THR A 102 2.86 10.75 -16.14
C THR A 102 3.76 11.95 -15.80
N ALA A 103 4.70 12.32 -16.68
CA ALA A 103 5.67 13.39 -16.42
C ALA A 103 5.00 14.75 -16.16
N ALA A 104 4.00 15.11 -16.97
CA ALA A 104 3.23 16.34 -16.80
C ALA A 104 2.44 16.33 -15.47
N ALA A 105 1.75 15.22 -15.17
CA ALA A 105 1.00 15.06 -13.93
C ALA A 105 1.92 15.15 -12.70
N SER A 106 3.07 14.46 -12.75
CA SER A 106 4.09 14.50 -11.71
C SER A 106 4.61 15.90 -11.46
N ARG A 107 4.81 16.73 -12.50
CA ARG A 107 5.23 18.12 -12.37
C ARG A 107 4.17 18.96 -11.63
N VAL A 108 2.90 18.80 -11.97
CA VAL A 108 1.80 19.52 -11.30
C VAL A 108 1.71 19.13 -9.83
N ILE A 109 1.77 17.83 -9.52
CA ILE A 109 1.75 17.32 -8.14
C ILE A 109 2.94 17.82 -7.32
N ASN A 110 4.16 17.79 -7.89
CA ASN A 110 5.35 18.34 -7.23
C ASN A 110 5.21 19.85 -6.97
N THR A 111 4.59 20.59 -7.89
CA THR A 111 4.33 22.01 -7.70
C THR A 111 3.37 22.22 -6.54
N GLU A 112 2.28 21.46 -6.44
CA GLU A 112 1.34 21.57 -5.34
C GLU A 112 1.97 21.17 -3.99
N LEU A 113 2.77 20.10 -3.96
CA LEU A 113 3.53 19.69 -2.77
C LEU A 113 4.41 20.81 -2.21
N ARG A 114 5.08 21.59 -3.07
CA ARG A 114 5.88 22.75 -2.65
C ARG A 114 5.06 23.85 -1.96
N HIS A 115 3.76 23.94 -2.22
CA HIS A 115 2.87 24.90 -1.55
C HIS A 115 2.31 24.34 -0.25
N VAL A 116 1.96 23.05 -0.22
CA VAL A 116 1.32 22.40 0.94
C VAL A 116 2.31 22.11 2.07
N ILE A 117 3.56 21.73 1.77
CA ILE A 117 4.58 21.41 2.79
C ILE A 117 4.85 22.59 3.75
N PRO A 118 5.13 23.82 3.27
CA PRO A 118 5.31 24.96 4.16
C PRO A 118 4.08 25.27 5.02
N LEU A 119 2.88 25.14 4.44
CA LEU A 119 1.62 25.39 5.15
C LEU A 119 1.39 24.40 6.30
N ALA A 120 1.65 23.11 6.06
CA ALA A 120 1.56 22.08 7.10
C ALA A 120 2.53 22.36 8.26
N GLY A 121 3.78 22.72 7.95
CA GLY A 121 4.77 23.10 8.98
C GLY A 121 4.38 24.35 9.77
N MET A 122 3.77 25.36 9.12
CA MET A 122 3.25 26.55 9.81
C MET A 122 2.09 26.22 10.75
N ILE A 123 1.16 25.36 10.33
CA ILE A 123 0.04 24.93 11.18
C ILE A 123 0.56 24.13 12.39
N ASP A 124 1.48 23.19 12.17
CA ASP A 124 2.09 22.40 13.25
C ASP A 124 2.81 23.32 14.26
N ASN A 125 3.54 24.32 13.78
CA ASN A 125 4.16 25.32 14.64
C ASN A 125 3.12 26.14 15.40
N LEU A 126 2.08 26.65 14.73
CA LEU A 126 1.02 27.42 15.37
C LEU A 126 0.36 26.61 16.50
N MET A 127 -0.03 25.36 16.23
CA MET A 127 -0.66 24.46 17.20
C MET A 127 0.23 24.15 18.41
N ARG A 128 1.54 24.01 18.19
CA ARG A 128 2.53 23.78 19.26
C ARG A 128 2.74 25.01 20.14
N TYR A 129 2.69 26.21 19.58
CA TYR A 129 2.98 27.46 20.28
C TYR A 129 1.75 28.22 20.80
N THR A 130 0.53 27.86 20.38
CA THR A 130 -0.72 28.40 20.96
C THR A 130 -1.14 27.75 22.28
N HIS A 131 -0.47 26.69 22.71
CA HIS A 131 -0.71 26.02 24.01
C HIS A 131 0.20 26.55 25.15
N LYS A 132 0.44 27.86 25.21
CA LYS A 132 0.82 28.48 26.48
C LYS A 132 -0.44 29.13 27.08
N PRO A 133 -1.11 28.49 28.06
CA PRO A 133 -1.98 29.26 28.92
C PRO A 133 -1.09 30.28 29.63
N ASP A 134 -1.27 31.55 29.30
CA ASP A 134 -0.71 32.65 30.08
C ASP A 134 -1.47 32.65 31.42
N LEU A 135 -0.93 31.88 32.37
CA LEU A 135 -1.44 31.75 33.74
C LEU A 135 -0.30 32.00 34.72
N GLU A 136 0.49 33.05 34.55
CA GLU A 136 1.38 33.54 35.61
C GLU A 136 1.55 35.07 35.52
N SER A 137 0.62 35.81 36.15
CA SER A 137 0.90 36.86 37.18
C SER A 137 -0.34 37.70 37.47
#